data_AF-A0AAF1ASX2-F1
#
_entry.id   AF-A0AAF1ASX2-F1
#
_cell.length_a   1.000
_cell.length_b   1.000
_cell.length_c   1.000
_cell.angle_alpha   90.00
_cell.angle_beta   90.00
_cell.angle_gamma   90.00
#
_symmetry.space_group_name_H-M   'P 1'
#
loop_
_entity.id
_entity.type
_entity.pdbx_description
1 polymer ?
#
loop_
_entity_poly.entity_id
_entity_poly.type
_entity_poly.pdbx_seq_one_letter_code
_entity_poly.pdbx_strand_id
1 'polypeptide(L)'
;MKARYYPNSDFLGAKMGSNPSYVWRSILEAQEVIKKGTRRRIGNGDDTMVWKDPWLPCFENENLTTTMPEDKWDEDVLNDLCNDRDKRLIKQIPIPIRSRSDSWYWILDDKGEFSVKSC
;
A
#
# COMPACT_ATOMS: atom_id res chain seq x y z
N MET A 1 -11.15 -15.98 12.07
CA MET A 1 -9.73 -15.57 12.22
C MET A 1 -9.57 -14.17 12.77
N LYS A 2 -10.25 -13.15 12.22
CA LYS A 2 -10.17 -11.75 12.68
C LYS A 2 -10.27 -11.57 14.19
N ALA A 3 -11.35 -12.05 14.81
CA ALA A 3 -11.60 -11.89 16.25
C ALA A 3 -10.48 -12.41 17.20
N ARG A 4 -9.70 -13.41 16.76
CA ARG A 4 -8.62 -14.00 17.58
C ARG A 4 -7.26 -13.34 17.37
N TYR A 5 -6.99 -12.85 16.17
CA TYR A 5 -5.65 -12.48 15.76
C TYR A 5 -5.48 -10.99 15.38
N TYR A 6 -6.57 -10.33 14.97
CA TYR A 6 -6.59 -8.91 14.60
C TYR A 6 -8.00 -8.34 14.83
N PRO A 7 -8.52 -8.33 16.07
CA PRO A 7 -9.90 -7.93 16.33
C PRO A 7 -10.17 -6.46 15.97
N ASN A 8 -9.17 -5.59 16.15
CA ASN A 8 -9.28 -4.14 15.98
C ASN A 8 -8.46 -3.61 14.80
N SER A 9 -7.96 -4.49 13.93
CA SER A 9 -7.15 -4.10 12.77
C SER A 9 -7.49 -4.95 11.56
N ASP A 10 -6.85 -4.65 10.44
CA ASP A 10 -6.92 -5.47 9.24
C ASP A 10 -5.75 -6.44 9.17
N PHE A 11 -5.87 -7.40 8.24
CA PHE A 11 -4.85 -8.45 8.09
C PHE A 11 -3.45 -7.86 7.91
N LEU A 12 -3.26 -6.80 7.10
CA LEU A 12 -1.96 -6.14 6.91
C LEU A 12 -1.47 -5.38 8.16
N GLY A 13 -2.37 -5.00 9.06
CA GLY A 13 -2.05 -4.36 10.34
C GLY A 13 -1.89 -5.34 11.51
N ALA A 14 -2.06 -6.65 11.27
CA ALA A 14 -1.96 -7.67 12.31
C ALA A 14 -0.52 -7.77 12.82
N LYS A 15 -0.36 -7.89 14.15
CA LYS A 15 0.92 -8.03 14.84
C LYS A 15 1.00 -9.36 15.57
N MET A 16 2.22 -9.83 15.84
CA MET A 16 2.43 -11.03 16.64
C MET A 16 1.99 -10.79 18.08
N GLY A 17 0.91 -11.44 18.52
CA GLY A 17 0.41 -11.37 19.90
C GLY A 17 1.17 -12.29 20.86
N SER A 18 0.71 -12.37 22.11
CA SER A 18 1.25 -13.30 23.09
C SER A 18 0.82 -14.74 22.78
N ASN A 19 1.78 -15.65 22.62
CA ASN A 19 1.60 -17.07 22.32
C ASN A 19 0.86 -17.41 20.99
N PRO A 20 1.41 -17.03 19.83
CA PRO A 20 0.81 -17.35 18.54
C PRO A 20 0.94 -18.84 18.20
N SER A 21 -0.09 -19.41 17.56
CA SER A 21 0.01 -20.77 17.00
C SER A 21 1.07 -20.84 15.88
N TYR A 22 1.63 -22.02 15.64
CA TYR A 22 2.60 -22.23 14.56
C TYR A 22 2.06 -21.75 13.20
N VAL A 23 0.81 -22.12 12.89
CA VAL A 23 0.10 -21.68 11.68
C VAL A 23 0.01 -20.16 11.59
N TRP A 24 -0.27 -19.47 12.70
CA TRP A 24 -0.35 -18.01 12.71
C TRP A 24 1.01 -17.34 12.47
N ARG A 25 2.12 -17.93 12.95
CA ARG A 25 3.46 -17.43 12.63
C ARG A 25 3.74 -17.53 11.13
N SER A 26 3.49 -18.67 10.50
CA SER A 26 3.68 -18.84 9.06
C SER A 26 2.79 -17.89 8.24
N ILE A 27 1.56 -17.64 8.69
CA ILE A 27 0.67 -16.65 8.05
C ILE A 27 1.24 -15.22 8.18
N LEU A 28 1.80 -14.85 9.33
CA LEU A 28 2.44 -13.54 9.52
C LEU A 28 3.75 -13.41 8.72
N GLU A 29 4.50 -14.48 8.52
CA GLU A 29 5.66 -14.45 7.62
C GLU A 29 5.23 -14.20 6.17
N ALA A 30 4.16 -14.86 5.71
CA ALA A 30 3.58 -14.59 4.40
C ALA A 30 3.00 -13.18 4.28
N GLN A 31 2.47 -12.61 5.37
CA GLN A 31 1.95 -11.24 5.41
C GLN A 31 3.03 -10.21 5.03
N GLU A 32 4.28 -10.38 5.45
CA GLU A 32 5.38 -9.48 5.08
C GLU A 32 5.72 -9.57 3.59
N VAL A 33 5.65 -10.77 3.01
CA VAL A 33 5.79 -10.95 1.55
C VAL A 33 4.65 -10.24 0.84
N ILE A 34 3.42 -10.39 1.33
CA ILE A 34 2.23 -9.72 0.76
C ILE A 34 2.38 -8.20 0.82
N LYS A 35 2.81 -7.63 1.95
CA LYS A 35 3.03 -6.19 2.08
C LYS A 35 4.03 -5.66 1.04
N LYS A 36 5.16 -6.33 0.89
CA LYS A 36 6.22 -5.91 -0.04
C LYS A 36 5.84 -6.11 -1.50
N GLY A 37 5.02 -7.12 -1.81
CA GLY A 37 4.64 -7.45 -3.17
C GLY A 37 3.38 -6.74 -3.66
N THR A 38 2.56 -6.18 -2.77
CA THR A 38 1.31 -5.52 -3.18
C THR A 38 1.52 -4.03 -3.38
N ARG A 39 0.97 -3.49 -4.46
CA ARG A 39 0.90 -2.05 -4.75
C ARG A 39 -0.51 -1.62 -5.06
N ARG A 40 -0.81 -0.38 -4.72
CA ARG A 40 -2.07 0.28 -5.06
C ARG A 40 -1.94 0.92 -6.44
N ARG A 41 -2.82 0.56 -7.35
CA ARG A 41 -2.97 1.16 -8.68
C ARG A 41 -4.02 2.27 -8.58
N ILE A 42 -3.58 3.49 -8.84
CA ILE A 42 -4.44 4.67 -8.87
C ILE A 42 -5.35 4.63 -10.09
N GLY A 43 -6.64 4.69 -9.84
CA GLY A 43 -7.71 4.82 -10.83
C GLY A 43 -8.34 6.21 -10.73
N ASN A 44 -9.35 6.33 -9.87
CA ASN A 44 -10.03 7.59 -9.52
C ASN A 44 -9.45 8.24 -8.26
N GLY A 45 -8.73 7.49 -7.42
CA GLY A 45 -8.10 7.99 -6.19
C GLY A 45 -9.02 8.08 -4.98
N ASP A 46 -10.32 7.81 -5.14
CA ASP A 46 -11.34 7.99 -4.08
C ASP A 46 -11.11 7.06 -2.88
N ASP A 47 -10.58 5.86 -3.13
CA ASP A 47 -10.39 4.83 -2.11
C ASP A 47 -8.91 4.67 -1.72
N THR A 48 -8.01 5.55 -2.18
CA THR A 48 -6.58 5.43 -1.89
C THR A 48 -6.18 6.34 -0.74
N MET A 49 -5.62 5.73 0.30
CA MET A 49 -5.01 6.47 1.41
C MET A 49 -3.60 6.91 1.02
N VAL A 50 -3.49 8.14 0.53
CA VAL A 50 -2.27 8.77 -0.01
C VAL A 50 -1.00 8.56 0.85
N TRP A 51 -1.10 8.56 2.18
CA TRP A 51 0.05 8.35 3.08
C TRP A 51 0.22 6.93 3.62
N LYS A 52 -0.78 6.04 3.45
CA LYS A 52 -0.76 4.69 4.03
C LYS A 52 -0.61 3.59 2.99
N ASP A 53 -1.13 3.81 1.78
CA ASP A 53 -1.11 2.83 0.72
C ASP A 53 0.18 2.95 -0.10
N PRO A 54 0.80 1.84 -0.53
CA PRO A 54 2.00 1.84 -1.36
C PRO A 54 1.60 2.01 -2.83
N TRP A 55 1.37 3.25 -3.27
CA TRP A 55 0.96 3.59 -4.64
C TRP A 55 2.08 4.21 -5.50
N LEU A 56 3.20 4.61 -4.89
CA LEU A 56 4.32 5.18 -5.65
C LEU A 56 5.10 4.09 -6.40
N PRO A 57 5.59 4.38 -7.62
CA PRO A 57 6.42 3.47 -8.40
C PRO A 57 7.87 3.44 -7.86
N CYS A 58 8.05 3.07 -6.60
CA CYS A 58 9.36 2.92 -5.97
C CYS A 58 9.41 1.62 -5.14
N PHE A 59 10.49 0.85 -5.31
CA PHE A 59 10.71 -0.40 -4.59
C PHE A 59 11.32 -0.21 -3.20
N GLU A 60 12.07 0.87 -2.99
CA GLU A 60 12.79 1.10 -1.73
C GLU A 60 11.98 1.93 -0.74
N ASN A 61 11.17 2.89 -1.21
CA ASN A 61 10.27 3.69 -0.35
C ASN A 61 8.93 3.91 -1.08
N GLU A 62 7.99 3.03 -0.78
CA GLU A 62 6.71 2.84 -1.46
C GLU A 62 5.66 3.89 -1.06
N ASN A 63 5.87 4.48 0.11
CA ASN A 63 5.01 5.50 0.70
C ASN A 63 5.56 6.89 0.45
N LEU A 64 4.68 7.89 0.50
CA LEU A 64 5.10 9.28 0.55
C LEU A 64 6.00 9.49 1.75
N THR A 65 7.11 10.15 1.49
CA THR A 65 8.04 10.61 2.53
C THR A 65 7.70 12.02 2.98
N THR A 66 6.78 12.67 2.28
CA THR A 66 6.33 14.01 2.64
C THR A 66 5.41 13.97 3.85
N THR A 67 5.71 14.80 4.85
CA THR A 67 4.97 14.91 6.10
C THR A 67 3.50 15.20 5.83
N MET A 68 2.63 14.43 6.49
CA MET A 68 1.18 14.64 6.40
C MET A 68 0.84 16.01 6.98
N PRO A 69 0.14 16.89 6.25
CA PRO A 69 -0.22 18.21 6.75
C PRO A 69 -1.25 18.05 7.86
N GLU A 70 -0.97 18.63 9.02
CA GLU A 70 -1.74 18.33 10.23
C GLU A 70 -3.14 18.93 10.23
N ASP A 71 -3.46 20.05 9.54
CA ASP A 71 -4.86 20.57 9.60
C ASP A 71 -5.31 21.66 8.59
N LYS A 72 -4.55 22.05 7.55
CA LYS A 72 -5.04 23.02 6.53
C LYS A 72 -4.50 22.74 5.12
N TRP A 73 -5.41 22.73 4.14
CA TRP A 73 -5.06 22.82 2.72
C TRP A 73 -4.71 24.27 2.41
N ASP A 74 -3.44 24.53 2.12
CA ASP A 74 -2.94 25.82 1.67
C ASP A 74 -2.44 25.64 0.23
N GLU A 75 -2.68 26.63 -0.65
CA GLU A 75 -2.28 26.55 -2.05
C GLU A 75 -0.75 26.57 -2.20
N ASP A 76 -0.03 27.19 -1.26
CA ASP A 76 1.43 27.09 -1.18
C ASP A 76 1.88 25.71 -0.68
N VAL A 77 1.06 25.08 0.18
CA VAL A 77 1.29 23.71 0.68
C VAL A 77 1.18 22.69 -0.43
N LEU A 78 0.35 22.88 -1.47
CA LEU A 78 0.33 21.99 -2.64
C LEU A 78 1.61 22.06 -3.50
N ASN A 79 2.26 23.23 -3.55
CA ASN A 79 3.56 23.37 -4.20
C ASN A 79 4.71 22.79 -3.36
N ASP A 80 4.57 22.74 -2.03
CA ASP A 80 5.54 22.14 -1.10
C ASP A 80 5.24 20.68 -0.72
N LEU A 81 4.06 20.12 -1.02
CA LEU A 81 3.57 18.84 -0.47
C LEU A 81 4.28 17.60 -0.97
N CYS A 82 5.21 17.73 -1.90
CA CYS A 82 6.00 16.59 -2.32
C CYS A 82 7.43 17.07 -2.47
N ASN A 83 8.35 16.41 -1.77
CA ASN A 83 9.76 16.54 -2.11
C ASN A 83 9.95 16.21 -3.61
N ASP A 84 11.03 16.71 -4.21
CA ASP A 84 11.27 16.53 -5.65
C ASP A 84 11.33 15.05 -6.07
N ARG A 85 11.59 14.14 -5.11
CA ARG A 85 11.49 12.71 -5.33
C ARG A 85 10.05 12.28 -5.55
N ASP A 86 9.15 12.56 -4.61
CA ASP A 86 7.75 12.15 -4.65
C ASP A 86 7.06 12.80 -5.87
N LYS A 87 7.35 14.07 -6.19
CA LYS A 87 6.87 14.72 -7.43
C LYS A 87 7.29 13.98 -8.69
N ARG A 88 8.55 13.55 -8.78
CA ARG A 88 9.07 12.79 -9.92
C ARG A 88 8.38 11.43 -10.05
N LEU A 89 8.16 10.74 -8.94
CA LEU A 89 7.49 9.45 -8.91
C LEU A 89 6.01 9.56 -9.30
N ILE A 90 5.31 10.57 -8.77
CA ILE A 90 3.89 10.83 -9.10
C ILE A 90 3.73 11.12 -10.60
N LYS A 91 4.63 11.92 -11.18
CA LYS A 91 4.60 12.23 -12.62
C LYS A 91 4.83 11.02 -13.52
N GLN A 92 5.41 9.93 -13.01
CA GLN A 92 5.60 8.69 -13.76
C GLN A 92 4.35 7.79 -13.76
N ILE A 93 3.34 8.11 -12.94
CA ILE A 93 2.13 7.31 -12.86
C ILE A 93 1.23 7.64 -14.07
N PRO A 94 0.92 6.65 -14.93
CA PRO A 94 0.00 6.87 -16.04
C PRO A 94 -1.41 7.04 -15.49
N ILE A 95 -2.02 8.19 -15.78
CA ILE A 95 -3.42 8.46 -15.42
C ILE A 95 -4.32 7.74 -16.42
N PRO A 96 -5.26 6.89 -15.98
CA PRO A 96 -6.14 6.20 -16.88
C PRO A 96 -7.09 7.18 -17.59
N ILE A 97 -7.16 7.10 -18.92
CA ILE A 97 -8.02 7.95 -19.76
C ILE A 97 -9.51 7.78 -19.40
N ARG A 98 -9.88 6.60 -18.90
CA ARG A 98 -11.22 6.32 -18.38
C ARG A 98 -11.12 6.11 -16.88
N SER A 99 -11.92 6.85 -16.12
CA SER A 99 -12.03 6.64 -14.67
C SER A 99 -12.39 5.17 -14.38
N ARG A 100 -11.61 4.56 -13.50
CA ARG A 100 -11.81 3.20 -12.98
C ARG A 100 -11.55 3.26 -11.49
N SER A 101 -12.17 2.38 -10.72
CA SER A 101 -11.88 2.25 -9.30
C SER A 101 -10.42 1.86 -9.06
N ASP A 102 -9.87 2.37 -7.97
CA ASP A 102 -8.55 1.97 -7.49
C ASP A 102 -8.49 0.45 -7.25
N SER A 103 -7.33 -0.15 -7.51
CA SER A 103 -7.16 -1.61 -7.41
C SER A 103 -5.81 -1.96 -6.79
N TRP A 104 -5.69 -3.17 -6.27
CA TRP A 104 -4.41 -3.71 -5.81
C TRP A 104 -3.81 -4.58 -6.93
N TYR A 105 -2.49 -4.53 -7.10
CA TYR A 105 -1.77 -5.40 -8.02
C TYR A 105 -0.48 -5.91 -7.38
N TRP A 106 -0.02 -7.07 -7.86
CA TRP A 106 1.20 -7.72 -7.40
C TRP A 106 2.39 -7.31 -8.27
N ILE A 107 3.48 -6.85 -7.66
CA ILE A 107 4.67 -6.39 -8.42
C ILE A 107 5.66 -7.50 -8.74
N LEU A 108 5.60 -8.63 -8.02
CA LEU A 108 6.56 -9.72 -8.18
C LEU A 108 6.15 -10.74 -9.25
N ASP A 109 5.03 -10.49 -9.94
CA ASP A 109 4.59 -11.26 -11.12
C ASP A 109 4.22 -10.29 -12.25
N ASP A 110 4.62 -10.62 -13.48
CA ASP A 110 4.39 -9.79 -14.67
C ASP A 110 2.90 -9.62 -14.98
N LYS A 111 2.05 -10.54 -14.48
CA LYS A 111 0.60 -10.49 -14.64
C LYS A 111 -0.09 -9.55 -13.65
N GLY A 112 0.61 -9.09 -12.62
CA GLY A 112 -0.02 -8.27 -11.58
C GLY A 112 -0.86 -9.06 -10.59
N GLU A 113 -0.80 -10.40 -10.62
CA GLU A 113 -1.63 -11.29 -9.80
C GLU A 113 -0.76 -12.14 -8.88
N PHE A 114 -1.21 -12.34 -7.64
CA PHE A 114 -0.57 -13.29 -6.74
C PHE A 114 -1.13 -14.69 -7.00
N SER A 115 -0.30 -15.62 -7.49
CA SER A 115 -0.66 -17.03 -7.61
C SER A 115 0.34 -17.93 -6.88
N VAL A 116 -0.17 -18.87 -6.09
CA VAL A 116 0.60 -19.98 -5.53
C VAL A 116 0.23 -21.24 -6.30
N LYS A 117 1.24 -21.96 -6.81
CA LYS A 117 1.02 -23.27 -7.40
C LYS A 117 0.62 -24.23 -6.27
N SER A 118 -0.59 -24.77 -6.32
CA SER A 118 -0.95 -25.92 -5.50
C SER A 118 -0.11 -27.12 -5.97
N CYS A 119 0.65 -27.72 -5.05
CA CYS A 119 1.32 -29.00 -5.26
C CYS A 119 0.30 -30.15 -5.16
#